data_AF-A0A850T2I1-F1
#
_entry.id   AF-A0A850T2I1-F1
#
_cell.length_a   1.000
_cell.length_b   1.000
_cell.length_c   1.000
_cell.angle_alpha   90.00
_cell.angle_beta   90.00
_cell.angle_gamma   90.00
#
_symmetry.space_group_name_H-M   'P 1'
#
loop_
_entity.id
_entity.type
_entity.pdbx_description
1 polymer ?
#
loop_
_entity_poly.entity_id
_entity_poly.type
_entity_poly.pdbx_seq_one_letter_code
_entity_poly.pdbx_strand_id
1 'polypeptide(L)'
;MLRMQFLAAALMFAGCETLDLGGGTTTMVLVTTTPAGALVTVENFGACEAPCTVEIDAPRTITVAKAGYTPQRLVLSPGKKKVEIVLELSAPTTAVDETELPEL
;
A
#
# COMPACT_ATOMS: atom_id res chain seq x y z
N MET A 1 4.03 70.54 -22.50
CA MET A 1 3.71 69.21 -23.06
C MET A 1 4.76 68.22 -22.55
N LEU A 2 4.46 67.56 -21.43
CA LEU A 2 5.39 66.69 -20.70
C LEU A 2 5.08 65.23 -21.04
N ARG A 3 5.90 64.63 -21.91
CA ARG A 3 5.87 63.21 -22.26
C ARG A 3 7.07 62.54 -21.59
N MET A 4 6.84 61.70 -20.58
CA MET A 4 7.70 60.55 -20.21
C MET A 4 6.99 59.81 -19.06
N GLN A 5 5.94 59.05 -19.37
CA GLN A 5 5.98 57.59 -19.38
C GLN A 5 6.47 56.96 -18.07
N PHE A 6 5.48 56.64 -17.25
CA PHE A 6 5.37 55.47 -16.37
C PHE A 6 6.36 54.34 -16.69
N LEU A 7 7.34 54.11 -15.81
CA LEU A 7 8.02 52.84 -15.72
C LEU A 7 8.41 52.55 -14.27
N ALA A 8 8.29 51.27 -13.90
CA ALA A 8 8.71 50.64 -12.65
C ALA A 8 7.62 50.41 -11.58
N ALA A 9 6.64 49.56 -11.89
CA ALA A 9 5.87 48.81 -10.90
C ALA A 9 5.61 47.37 -11.38
N ALA A 10 6.68 46.64 -11.72
CA ALA A 10 6.60 45.28 -12.28
C ALA A 10 7.60 44.28 -11.67
N LEU A 11 7.92 44.43 -10.39
CA LEU A 11 8.69 43.44 -9.64
C LEU A 11 8.02 43.25 -8.28
N MET A 12 7.08 42.31 -8.15
CA MET A 12 6.70 41.63 -6.88
C MET A 12 5.73 40.46 -7.11
N PHE A 13 5.91 39.69 -8.19
CA PHE A 13 5.35 38.33 -8.29
C PHE A 13 6.50 37.33 -8.40
N ALA A 14 7.45 37.40 -7.47
CA ALA A 14 8.25 36.24 -7.07
C ALA A 14 7.41 35.42 -6.08
N GLY A 15 6.21 35.00 -6.50
CA GLY A 15 5.57 33.85 -5.87
C GLY A 15 6.37 32.65 -6.32
N CYS A 16 7.19 32.09 -5.42
CA CYS A 16 7.60 30.70 -5.57
C CYS A 16 6.32 29.88 -5.51
N GLU A 17 5.68 29.68 -6.66
CA GLU A 17 5.03 28.42 -6.90
C GLU A 17 6.16 27.40 -6.78
N THR A 18 6.23 26.75 -5.63
CA THR A 18 7.00 25.51 -5.46
C THR A 18 6.36 24.51 -6.38
N LEU A 19 6.75 24.63 -7.64
CA LEU A 19 6.54 23.72 -8.73
C LEU A 19 7.06 22.37 -8.24
N ASP A 20 6.13 21.48 -7.93
CA ASP A 20 6.33 20.05 -7.70
C ASP A 20 6.78 19.40 -9.03
N LEU A 21 7.92 19.88 -9.56
CA LEU A 21 8.56 19.42 -10.77
C LEU A 21 9.56 18.34 -10.37
N GLY A 22 9.07 17.12 -10.16
CA GLY A 22 9.93 15.93 -10.16
C GLY A 22 9.82 15.01 -8.96
N GLY A 23 8.84 15.17 -8.07
CA GLY A 23 8.56 14.18 -7.04
C GLY A 23 7.58 13.14 -7.57
N GLY A 24 8.04 11.94 -7.92
CA GLY A 24 7.13 10.79 -8.03
C GLY A 24 6.29 10.74 -6.74
N THR A 25 4.97 10.60 -6.85
CA THR A 25 4.05 10.67 -5.72
C THR A 25 4.19 9.43 -4.83
N THR A 26 5.33 9.30 -4.14
CA THR A 26 5.60 8.27 -3.14
C THR A 26 4.60 8.45 -2.01
N THR A 27 3.71 7.49 -1.85
CA THR A 27 2.70 7.50 -0.79
C THR A 27 3.06 6.45 0.25
N MET A 28 3.11 6.86 1.52
CA MET A 28 3.20 5.93 2.64
C MET A 28 1.84 5.28 2.86
N VAL A 29 1.78 3.95 2.74
CA VAL A 29 0.56 3.14 2.92
C VAL A 29 0.70 2.30 4.19
N LEU A 30 -0.20 2.50 5.15
CA LEU A 30 -0.32 1.62 6.30
C LEU A 30 -1.10 0.36 5.93
N VAL A 31 -0.46 -0.80 6.02
CA VAL A 31 -1.07 -2.10 5.75
C VAL A 31 -1.39 -2.78 7.08
N THR A 32 -2.67 -3.08 7.30
CA THR A 32 -3.14 -3.82 8.48
C THR A 32 -3.84 -5.10 8.04
N THR A 33 -3.69 -6.17 8.82
CA THR A 33 -4.33 -7.46 8.51
C THR A 33 -5.18 -7.96 9.68
N THR A 34 -6.25 -8.68 9.34
CA THR A 34 -7.10 -9.38 10.30
C THR A 34 -7.12 -10.87 9.94
N PRO A 35 -6.52 -11.74 10.77
CA PRO A 35 -5.81 -11.45 12.03
C PRO A 35 -4.47 -10.71 11.82
N ALA A 36 -4.00 -10.05 12.88
CA ALA A 36 -2.71 -9.36 12.90
C ALA A 36 -1.52 -10.34 12.78
N GLY A 37 -0.34 -9.86 12.40
CA GLY A 37 0.87 -10.67 12.26
C GLY A 37 0.86 -11.53 10.99
N ALA A 38 0.35 -10.99 9.88
CA ALA A 38 0.49 -11.63 8.58
C ALA A 38 1.75 -11.10 7.87
N LEU A 39 2.42 -11.96 7.12
CA LEU A 39 3.58 -11.59 6.31
C LEU A 39 3.09 -10.93 5.01
N VAL A 40 3.46 -9.66 4.82
CA VAL A 40 3.19 -8.89 3.61
C VAL A 40 4.47 -8.82 2.79
N THR A 41 4.44 -9.38 1.59
CA THR A 41 5.54 -9.33 0.62
C THR A 41 5.18 -8.36 -0.49
N VAL A 42 6.01 -7.35 -0.71
CA VAL A 42 5.87 -6.35 -1.77
C VAL A 42 6.85 -6.67 -2.88
N GLU A 43 6.35 -6.84 -4.11
CA GLU A 43 7.21 -7.10 -5.27
C GLU A 43 8.30 -6.03 -5.41
N ASN A 44 9.56 -6.48 -5.44
CA ASN A 44 10.76 -5.67 -5.60
C ASN A 44 11.10 -4.72 -4.43
N PHE A 45 10.43 -4.82 -3.28
CA PHE A 45 10.73 -4.02 -2.08
C PHE A 45 11.11 -4.86 -0.86
N GLY A 46 10.56 -6.07 -0.73
CA GLY A 46 10.86 -6.98 0.37
C GLY A 46 9.61 -7.45 1.11
N ALA A 47 9.76 -7.81 2.38
CA ALA A 47 8.67 -8.31 3.20
C ALA A 47 8.65 -7.63 4.58
N CYS A 48 7.45 -7.43 5.11
CA CYS A 48 7.21 -6.93 6.47
C CYS A 48 6.07 -7.70 7.13
N GLU A 49 6.03 -7.70 8.47
CA GLU A 49 4.93 -8.25 9.23
C GLU A 49 3.89 -7.15 9.53
N ALA A 50 2.62 -7.44 9.25
CA ALA A 50 1.54 -6.49 9.47
C ALA A 50 1.15 -6.40 10.97
N PRO A 51 0.92 -5.19 11.52
CA PRO A 51 0.82 -3.91 10.82
C PRO A 51 2.18 -3.31 10.43
N CYS A 52 2.34 -2.96 9.15
CA CYS A 52 3.55 -2.29 8.63
C CYS A 52 3.21 -1.16 7.66
N THR A 53 4.10 -0.17 7.58
CA THR A 53 4.01 0.93 6.62
C THR A 53 4.94 0.65 5.46
N VAL A 54 4.43 0.75 4.23
CA VAL A 54 5.19 0.56 2.99
C VAL A 54 5.14 1.82 2.15
N GLU A 55 6.27 2.20 1.58
CA GLU A 55 6.35 3.31 0.63
C GLU A 55 6.05 2.79 -0.77
N ILE A 56 5.06 3.39 -1.44
CA ILE A 56 4.60 2.98 -2.77
C ILE A 56 4.68 4.18 -3.71
N ASP A 57 5.50 4.05 -4.75
CA ASP A 57 5.75 5.03 -5.80
C ASP A 57 4.87 4.82 -7.04
N ALA A 58 4.52 3.56 -7.32
CA ALA A 58 3.71 3.11 -8.45
C ALA A 58 2.87 1.89 -8.04
N PRO A 59 1.83 1.49 -8.80
CA PRO A 59 1.06 0.30 -8.49
C PRO A 59 1.95 -0.95 -8.36
N ARG A 60 1.93 -1.62 -7.20
CA ARG A 60 2.71 -2.83 -6.93
C ARG A 60 1.81 -3.99 -6.52
N THR A 61 2.16 -5.19 -6.97
CA THR A 61 1.56 -6.41 -6.44
C THR A 61 2.11 -6.68 -5.04
N ILE A 62 1.22 -6.95 -4.09
CA ILE A 62 1.58 -7.49 -2.79
C ILE A 62 0.97 -8.88 -2.62
N THR A 63 1.67 -9.72 -1.86
CA THR A 63 1.18 -11.02 -1.42
C THR A 63 1.14 -11.03 0.10
N VAL A 64 -0.01 -11.35 0.66
CA VAL A 64 -0.25 -11.38 2.10
C VAL A 64 -0.49 -12.83 2.49
N ALA A 65 0.32 -13.36 3.40
CA ALA A 65 0.27 -14.75 3.81
C ALA A 65 0.36 -14.87 5.33
N LYS A 66 -0.40 -15.81 5.90
CA LYS A 66 -0.31 -16.17 7.32
C LYS A 66 -0.56 -17.67 7.46
N ALA A 67 0.15 -18.33 8.37
CA ALA A 67 -0.04 -19.75 8.63
C ALA A 67 -1.50 -20.05 9.01
N GLY A 68 -2.11 -21.04 8.35
CA GLY A 68 -3.52 -21.40 8.53
C GLY A 68 -4.52 -20.55 7.75
N TYR A 69 -4.05 -19.59 6.94
CA TYR A 69 -4.89 -18.69 6.12
C TYR A 69 -4.50 -18.75 4.65
N THR A 70 -5.47 -18.50 3.78
CA THR A 70 -5.29 -18.54 2.33
C THR A 70 -4.51 -17.30 1.90
N PRO A 71 -3.40 -17.45 1.16
CA PRO A 71 -2.62 -16.31 0.72
C PRO A 71 -3.42 -15.48 -0.28
N GLN A 72 -3.44 -14.17 -0.07
CA GLN A 72 -4.13 -13.21 -0.94
C GLN A 72 -3.11 -12.38 -1.72
N ARG A 73 -3.40 -12.17 -3.01
CA ARG A 73 -2.61 -11.31 -3.89
C ARG A 73 -3.47 -10.13 -4.32
N LEU A 74 -2.97 -8.91 -4.10
CA LEU A 74 -3.68 -7.68 -4.42
C LEU A 74 -2.70 -6.60 -4.91
N VAL A 75 -3.22 -5.61 -5.63
CA VAL A 75 -2.42 -4.50 -6.14
C VAL A 75 -2.61 -3.28 -5.24
N LEU A 76 -1.51 -2.77 -4.68
CA LEU A 76 -1.49 -1.49 -3.97
C LEU A 76 -1.14 -0.39 -4.95
N SER A 77 -2.04 0.58 -5.10
CA SER A 77 -1.78 1.79 -5.87
C SER A 77 -1.41 2.96 -4.95
N PRO A 78 -0.51 3.86 -5.38
CA PRO A 78 -0.23 5.11 -4.67
C PRO A 78 -1.51 5.94 -4.52
N GLY A 79 -1.58 6.75 -3.46
CA GLY A 79 -2.75 7.59 -3.14
C GLY A 79 -3.66 7.07 -2.01
N LYS A 80 -3.50 5.81 -1.55
CA LYS A 80 -4.21 5.31 -0.36
C LYS A 80 -3.31 5.40 0.88
N LYS A 81 -3.79 6.02 1.96
CA LYS A 81 -3.02 6.11 3.23
C LYS A 81 -3.11 4.84 4.09
N LYS A 82 -4.18 4.06 3.95
CA LYS A 82 -4.44 2.86 4.76
C LYS A 82 -5.15 1.80 3.93
N VAL A 83 -4.77 0.54 4.12
CA VAL A 83 -5.42 -0.63 3.55
C VAL A 83 -5.56 -1.70 4.64
N GLU A 84 -6.78 -2.23 4.79
CA GLU A 84 -7.08 -3.33 5.70
C GLU A 84 -7.42 -4.58 4.90
N ILE A 85 -6.79 -5.70 5.26
CA ILE A 85 -6.91 -6.97 4.54
C ILE A 85 -7.39 -8.04 5.51
N VAL A 86 -8.56 -8.61 5.22
CA VAL A 86 -9.14 -9.70 6.01
C VAL A 86 -8.77 -11.02 5.35
N LEU A 87 -8.04 -11.86 6.08
CA LEU A 87 -7.61 -13.16 5.60
C LEU A 87 -8.68 -14.21 5.85
N GLU A 88 -8.88 -15.06 4.86
CA GLU A 88 -9.78 -16.21 4.95
C GLU A 88 -9.01 -17.41 5.47
N LEU A 89 -9.58 -18.12 6.44
CA LEU A 89 -9.01 -19.36 6.95
C LEU A 89 -8.92 -20.37 5.80
N SER A 90 -7.79 -21.04 5.66
CA SER A 90 -7.63 -22.07 4.63
C SER A 90 -8.45 -23.33 4.90
N ALA A 91 -9.18 -23.38 6.02
CA ALA A 91 -10.00 -24.48 6.51
C ALA A 91 -9.46 -25.86 6.08
N PRO A 92 -8.68 -26.55 6.93
CA PRO A 92 -8.36 -27.95 6.67
C PRO A 92 -9.68 -28.69 6.50
N THR A 93 -9.84 -29.41 5.39
CA THR A 93 -11.02 -30.22 5.12
C THR A 93 -11.26 -31.11 6.34
N THR A 94 -12.38 -30.89 7.03
CA THR A 94 -12.98 -31.88 7.92
C THR A 94 -13.40 -33.07 7.06
N ALA A 95 -12.43 -33.91 6.74
CA ALA A 95 -12.60 -35.23 6.15
C ALA A 95 -11.56 -36.12 6.86
N VAL A 96 -11.67 -36.19 8.19
CA VAL A 96 -11.21 -37.38 8.88
C VAL A 96 -12.40 -38.33 8.74
N ASP A 97 -12.35 -39.18 7.72
CA ASP A 97 -13.21 -40.36 7.66
C ASP A 97 -12.90 -41.21 8.89
N GLU A 98 -13.76 -41.14 9.89
CA GLU A 98 -13.74 -41.95 11.11
C GLU A 98 -14.26 -43.38 10.84
N THR A 99 -14.14 -43.88 9.61
CA THR A 99 -14.80 -45.10 9.14
C THR A 99 -13.81 -46.18 8.74
N GLU A 100 -12.87 -46.57 9.60
CA GLU A 100 -12.03 -47.75 9.33
C GLU A 100 -11.35 -48.33 10.58
N LEU A 101 -12.14 -48.69 11.58
CA LEU A 101 -11.73 -49.70 12.57
C LEU A 101 -12.59 -50.95 12.36
N PRO A 102 -12.09 -52.02 11.71
CA PRO A 102 -12.75 -53.32 11.80
C PRO A 102 -12.59 -53.83 13.23
N GLU A 103 -13.72 -54.14 13.88
CA GLU A 103 -13.73 -54.93 15.11
C GLU A 103 -13.15 -56.33 14.78
N LEU A 104 -12.03 -56.69 15.40
CA LEU A 104 -11.47 -58.05 15.40
C LEU A 104 -11.25 -58.51 16.84
#